data_AF-A0A847NIW1-F1
#
_entry.id   AF-A0A847NIW1-F1
#
_cell.length_a   1.000
_cell.length_b   1.000
_cell.length_c   1.000
_cell.angle_alpha   90.00
_cell.angle_beta   90.00
_cell.angle_gamma   90.00
#
_symmetry.space_group_name_H-M   'P 1'
#
loop_
_entity.id
_entity.type
_entity.pdbx_description
1 polymer ?
#
loop_
_entity_poly.entity_id
_entity_poly.type
_entity_poly.pdbx_seq_one_letter_code
_entity_poly.pdbx_strand_id
1 'polypeptide(L)' 'MGQENNRERVLIIGVDLESDLIDIENSLDELEELVKAANGIVISRLVQKKDYINPTFFI' A
#
# COMPACT_ATOMS: atom_id res chain seq x y z
N MET A 1 9.02 30.41 10.49
CA MET A 1 9.36 29.02 10.12
C MET A 1 8.07 28.34 9.73
N GLY A 2 7.86 28.05 8.45
CA GLY A 2 6.65 27.40 7.97
C GLY A 2 7.05 26.25 7.05
N GLN A 3 7.27 25.08 7.63
CA GLN A 3 7.37 23.81 6.91
C GLN A 3 6.82 22.71 7.83
N GLU A 4 5.56 22.85 8.23
CA GLU A 4 4.85 21.83 9.00
C GLU A 4 3.57 21.51 8.24
N ASN A 5 3.45 20.26 7.74
CA ASN A 5 2.22 19.59 7.26
C ASN A 5 1.97 19.38 5.75
N ASN A 6 2.98 19.21 4.90
CA ASN A 6 2.73 18.76 3.50
C ASN A 6 3.40 17.43 3.12
N ARG A 7 3.57 16.51 4.08
CA ARG A 7 3.92 15.12 3.74
C ARG A 7 2.72 14.46 3.08
N GLU A 8 2.95 13.79 1.96
CA GLU A 8 1.92 13.04 1.25
C GLU A 8 1.39 11.92 2.14
N ARG A 9 0.07 11.90 2.38
CA ARG A 9 -0.58 10.90 3.21
C ARG A 9 -1.03 9.75 2.32
N VAL A 10 -0.50 8.57 2.56
CA VAL A 10 -0.69 7.39 1.71
C VAL A 10 -1.51 6.34 2.47
N LEU A 11 -2.57 5.87 1.83
CA LEU A 11 -3.31 4.67 2.22
C LEU A 11 -2.85 3.54 1.32
N ILE A 12 -2.30 2.47 1.89
CA ILE A 12 -1.88 1.30 1.11
C ILE A 12 -2.96 0.23 1.17
N ILE A 13 -3.35 -0.28 -0.01
CA ILE A 13 -4.31 -1.38 -0.14
C ILE A 13 -3.64 -2.51 -0.93
N GLY A 14 -3.43 -3.64 -0.27
CA GLY A 14 -3.01 -4.89 -0.91
C GLY A 14 -4.22 -5.75 -1.27
N VAL A 15 -4.14 -6.45 -2.40
CA VAL A 15 -5.06 -7.55 -2.73
C VAL A 15 -4.28 -8.84 -2.72
N ASP A 16 -4.72 -9.76 -1.87
CA ASP A 16 -4.12 -11.07 -1.66
C ASP A 16 -4.99 -12.11 -2.36
N LEU A 17 -4.47 -12.71 -3.43
CA LEU A 17 -5.16 -13.78 -4.14
C LEU A 17 -4.77 -15.14 -3.56
N GLU A 18 -5.71 -16.07 -3.44
CA GLU A 18 -5.40 -17.42 -2.92
C GLU A 18 -4.32 -18.15 -3.74
N SER A 19 -4.14 -17.78 -5.01
CA SER A 19 -3.11 -18.33 -5.88
C SER A 19 -1.72 -17.72 -5.67
N ASP A 20 -1.60 -16.65 -4.91
CA ASP A 20 -0.34 -15.94 -4.74
C ASP A 20 0.58 -16.73 -3.81
N LEU A 21 1.81 -16.91 -4.27
CA LEU A 21 2.88 -17.58 -3.52
C LEU A 21 3.70 -16.58 -2.69
N ILE A 22 3.46 -15.29 -2.89
CA ILE A 22 4.20 -14.20 -2.25
C ILE A 22 3.42 -13.78 -1.02
N ASP A 23 4.13 -13.67 0.11
CA ASP A 23 3.56 -13.11 1.32
C ASP A 23 3.34 -11.61 1.15
N ILE A 24 2.07 -11.22 1.02
CA ILE A 24 1.65 -9.85 0.78
C ILE A 24 2.09 -8.88 1.88
N GLU A 25 2.26 -9.35 3.13
CA GLU A 25 2.72 -8.48 4.22
C GLU A 25 4.14 -7.98 3.95
N ASN A 26 5.03 -8.84 3.44
CA ASN A 26 6.39 -8.43 3.07
C ASN A 26 6.36 -7.40 1.92
N SER A 27 5.48 -7.59 0.93
CA SER A 27 5.31 -6.62 -0.17
C SER A 27 4.78 -5.27 0.33
N LEU A 28 3.87 -5.28 1.31
CA LEU A 28 3.35 -4.05 1.91
C LEU A 28 4.41 -3.32 2.75
N ASP A 29 5.25 -4.05 3.48
CA ASP A 29 6.35 -3.48 4.25
C ASP A 29 7.39 -2.81 3.33
N GLU A 30 7.79 -3.49 2.24
CA GLU A 30 8.68 -2.93 1.21
C GLU A 30 8.09 -1.65 0.58
N LEU A 31 6.79 -1.67 0.26
CA LEU A 31 6.10 -0.50 -0.31
C LEU A 31 6.04 0.68 0.67
N GLU A 32 5.85 0.40 1.97
CA GLU A 32 5.90 1.44 3.01
C GLU A 32 7.29 2.08 3.12
N GLU A 33 8.37 1.31 2.98
CA GLU A 33 9.73 1.85 2.92
C GLU A 33 9.92 2.80 1.74
N LEU A 34 9.37 2.45 0.58
CA LEU A 34 9.39 3.33 -0.61
C LEU A 34 8.63 4.63 -0.37
N VAL A 35 7.45 4.58 0.27
CA VAL A 35 6.68 5.77 0.64
C VAL A 35 7.48 6.68 1.57
N LYS A 36 8.15 6.10 2.58
CA LYS A 36 9.02 6.85 3.49
C LYS A 36 10.19 7.51 2.75
N ALA A 37 10.83 6.79 1.83
CA ALA A 37 11.92 7.32 1.00
C ALA A 37 11.46 8.48 0.11
N ALA A 38 10.20 8.47 -0.34
CA ALA A 38 9.57 9.54 -1.11
C ALA A 38 9.06 10.73 -0.26
N ASN A 39 9.39 10.79 1.04
CA ASN A 39 8.89 11.78 1.99
C ASN A 39 7.36 11.77 2.19
N GLY A 40 6.73 10.61 1.96
CA GLY A 40 5.35 10.34 2.32
C GLY A 40 5.20 9.80 3.75
N ILE A 41 3.96 9.66 4.19
CA ILE A 41 3.57 9.03 5.44
C ILE A 41 2.42 8.06 5.19
N VAL A 42 2.65 6.78 5.54
CA VAL A 42 1.60 5.77 5.50
C VAL A 42 0.69 5.96 6.70
N ILE A 43 -0.59 6.27 6.43
CA ILE A 43 -1.60 6.50 7.49
C ILE A 43 -2.34 5.22 7.87
N SER A 44 -2.43 4.26 6.95
CA SER A 44 -3.03 2.95 7.18
C SER A 44 -2.64 1.98 6.07
N ARG A 45 -2.72 0.69 6.38
CA ARG A 45 -2.52 -0.44 5.47
C ARG A 45 -3.69 -1.40 5.61
N LEU A 46 -4.21 -1.90 4.49
CA LEU A 46 -5.30 -2.88 4.45
C LEU A 46 -4.98 -3.97 3.43
N VAL A 47 -5.12 -5.23 3.82
CA VAL A 47 -5.10 -6.38 2.91
C VAL A 47 -6.52 -6.84 2.65
N GLN A 48 -6.87 -7.00 1.37
CA GLN A 48 -8.13 -7.59 0.93
C GLN A 48 -7.87 -8.97 0.33
N LYS A 49 -8.38 -10.01 0.98
CA LYS A 49 -8.37 -11.37 0.42
C LYS A 49 -9.45 -11.51 -0.66
N LYS A 50 -9.08 -11.98 -1.84
CA LYS A 50 -9.97 -12.13 -3.00
C LYS A 50 -9.64 -13.39 -3.78
N ASP A 51 -10.66 -13.97 -4.43
CA ASP A 51 -10.44 -15.11 -5.34
C ASP A 51 -9.97 -14.66 -6.73
N TYR A 52 -10.30 -13.43 -7.12
CA TYR A 52 -9.89 -12.82 -8.38
C TYR A 52 -9.93 -11.27 -8.30
N ILE A 53 -9.12 -10.61 -9.13
CA ILE A 53 -9.16 -9.15 -9.30
C ILE A 53 -10.20 -8.80 -10.36
N ASN A 54 -11.13 -7.90 -10.04
CA ASN A 54 -12.03 -7.34 -11.05
C ASN A 54 -11.27 -6.26 -11.86
N PRO A 55 -10.98 -6.49 -13.15
CA PRO A 55 -10.17 -5.58 -13.96
C PRO A 55 -10.86 -4.22 -14.22
N THR A 56 -12.15 -4.08 -13.94
CA THR A 56 -12.87 -2.81 -14.10
C THR A 56 -12.57 -1.80 -12.98
N PHE A 57 -12.11 -2.27 -11.80
CA PHE A 57 -11.93 -1.43 -10.61
C PHE A 57 -10.47 -1.26 -10.18
N PHE A 58 -9.53 -1.91 -10.86
CA PHE A 58 -8.10 -1.76 -10.62
C PHE A 58 -7.46 -1.02 -11.80
N ILE A 59 -6.99 0.22 -11.56
CA ILE A 59 -6.24 1.08 -12.50
C ILE A 59 -5.00 1.57 -11.77
#